data_AF-A0A0R2GUE3-F1
#
_entry.id   AF-A0A0R2GUE3-F1
#
_cell.length_a   1.000
_cell.length_b   1.000
_cell.length_c   1.000
_cell.angle_alpha   90.00
_cell.angle_beta   90.00
_cell.angle_gamma   90.00
#
_symmetry.space_group_name_H-M   'P 1'
#
loop_
_entity.id
_entity.type
_entity.pdbx_description
1 polymer ?
#
loop_
_entity_poly.entity_id
_entity_poly.type
_entity_poly.pdbx_seq_one_letter_code
_entity_poly.pdbx_strand_id
1 'polypeptide(L)'
;MLPSVARSQESFSNEQKIYTGNKKQQKSIIQNLAKLQHDGIPTRLLDFTTDPLVALFFATQAEERTDASIYLFIRNGYDSSSLEVKLSSFVATQTNRCLKDLVKKFNEESGASLSIKRAKQILSQGIFIRPDTISDNENYRMREQKGTFAIPGNRIENGNISDVVPFENDLSYEEIVVPFEYQEEIRSELVQRGYTRERLLGESSKPIRYNALPQDNVKEVEGKYINKAYLQYSITIEMTELMTVEEIEECGYRIAKESGADSVRIWFRRMGTEVGNNIMSQHWYKSSINLYGWKGRKYHELMLGENKHDSYIVYDYIQNHWDRLEYKHLPIEPDAKLVTLNVKIMEGNQLVIETNLINGTELLLSYRIDDESERTIKFIVKDNCTKIDIKNIDDFNTIKGEIIMPVPIVQDEMVRKEYGIDYEKIVGDFIQRTDTGLTSGHKTFAFNL
;
A
#
# COMPACT_ATOMS: atom_id res chain seq x y z
N MET A 1 7.14 -2.51 12.19
CA MET A 1 7.00 -1.25 12.96
C MET A 1 7.02 -1.48 14.46
N LEU A 2 7.96 -0.84 15.17
CA LEU A 2 8.09 -0.87 16.64
C LEU A 2 7.69 0.49 17.25
N PRO A 3 6.81 0.52 18.27
CA PRO A 3 6.43 1.77 18.94
C PRO A 3 7.61 2.34 19.71
N SER A 4 7.62 3.66 19.93
CA SER A 4 8.77 4.37 20.51
C SER A 4 9.17 3.84 21.89
N VAL A 5 8.21 3.40 22.72
CA VAL A 5 8.50 2.80 24.03
C VAL A 5 9.25 1.46 23.94
N ALA A 6 9.07 0.70 22.85
CA ALA A 6 9.69 -0.61 22.66
C ALA A 6 11.02 -0.54 21.89
N ARG A 7 11.49 0.66 21.51
CA ARG A 7 12.79 0.85 20.86
C ARG A 7 13.98 0.76 21.83
N SER A 8 13.72 0.80 23.14
CA SER A 8 14.74 0.55 24.17
C SER A 8 14.14 -0.17 25.37
N GLN A 9 14.89 -1.10 25.95
CA GLN A 9 14.46 -1.84 27.14
C GLN A 9 14.22 -0.92 28.34
N GLU A 10 15.00 0.16 28.44
CA GLU A 10 14.84 1.18 29.48
C GLU A 10 13.49 1.89 29.38
N SER A 11 13.09 2.33 28.18
CA SER A 11 11.80 2.99 27.97
C SER A 11 10.64 2.05 28.28
N PHE A 12 10.72 0.80 27.83
CA PHE A 12 9.70 -0.22 28.09
C PHE A 12 9.53 -0.53 29.58
N SER A 13 10.66 -0.68 30.29
CA SER A 13 10.67 -0.96 31.74
C SER A 13 10.19 0.24 32.57
N ASN A 14 10.37 1.46 32.08
CA ASN A 14 9.96 2.69 32.76
C ASN A 14 8.66 3.31 32.23
N GLU A 15 7.92 2.64 31.34
CA GLU A 15 6.73 3.20 30.67
C GLU A 15 5.73 3.81 31.66
N GLN A 16 5.43 3.14 32.77
CA GLN A 16 4.50 3.66 33.79
C GLN A 16 5.00 4.96 34.44
N LYS A 17 6.32 5.09 34.67
CA LYS A 17 6.93 6.31 35.21
C LYS A 17 6.86 7.44 34.17
N ILE A 18 7.18 7.14 32.91
CA ILE A 18 7.08 8.07 31.79
C ILE A 18 5.65 8.59 31.66
N TYR A 19 4.66 7.69 31.65
CA TYR A 19 3.26 8.06 31.61
C TYR A 19 2.86 8.92 32.81
N THR A 20 3.17 8.48 34.03
CA THR A 20 2.72 9.16 35.26
C THR A 20 3.34 10.55 35.42
N GLY A 21 4.61 10.72 35.03
CA GLY A 21 5.31 11.99 35.11
C GLY A 21 4.79 13.06 34.14
N ASN A 22 4.11 12.64 33.06
CA ASN A 22 3.70 13.56 31.99
C ASN A 22 2.18 13.60 31.74
N LYS A 23 1.38 12.74 32.39
CA LYS A 23 -0.08 12.71 32.21
C LYS A 23 -0.75 14.00 32.69
N LYS A 24 -1.79 14.43 31.97
CA LYS A 24 -2.75 15.43 32.44
C LYS A 24 -3.97 14.73 33.05
N GLN A 25 -4.43 15.19 34.21
CA GLN A 25 -5.52 14.54 34.95
C GLN A 25 -6.87 14.58 34.22
N GLN A 26 -7.11 15.59 33.39
CA GLN A 26 -8.39 15.78 32.69
C GLN A 26 -8.51 14.96 31.39
N LYS A 27 -7.49 14.16 31.06
CA LYS A 27 -7.46 13.34 29.84
C LYS A 27 -7.58 11.86 30.21
N SER A 28 -8.29 11.11 29.38
CA SER A 28 -8.26 9.65 29.40
C SER A 28 -6.85 9.12 29.12
N ILE A 29 -6.62 7.83 29.40
CA ILE A 29 -5.32 7.21 29.19
C ILE A 29 -4.90 7.33 27.72
N ILE A 30 -5.81 7.06 26.78
CA ILE A 30 -5.50 7.12 25.35
C ILE A 30 -5.22 8.55 24.86
N GLN A 31 -5.98 9.55 25.33
CA GLN A 31 -5.71 10.96 25.02
C GLN A 31 -4.35 11.41 25.55
N ASN A 32 -3.99 10.97 26.77
CA ASN A 32 -2.65 11.22 27.31
C ASN A 32 -1.58 10.58 26.43
N LEU A 33 -1.69 9.29 26.10
CA LEU A 33 -0.71 8.61 25.26
C LEU A 33 -0.56 9.28 23.87
N ALA A 34 -1.66 9.67 23.23
CA ALA A 34 -1.61 10.38 21.95
C ALA A 34 -0.89 11.73 22.07
N LYS A 35 -1.19 12.51 23.12
CA LYS A 35 -0.53 13.80 23.35
C LYS A 35 0.96 13.63 23.66
N LEU A 36 1.33 12.67 24.50
CA LEU A 36 2.71 12.35 24.84
C LEU A 36 3.53 12.00 23.59
N GLN A 37 3.00 11.15 22.71
CA GLN A 37 3.67 10.79 21.47
C GLN A 37 3.94 12.01 20.58
N HIS A 38 2.97 12.91 20.46
CA HIS A 38 3.11 14.15 19.70
C HIS A 38 4.05 15.18 20.35
N ASP A 39 4.30 15.06 21.65
CA ASP A 39 5.29 15.87 22.39
C ASP A 39 6.69 15.20 22.40
N GLY A 40 6.88 14.12 21.63
CA GLY A 40 8.16 13.40 21.53
C GLY A 40 8.46 12.45 22.68
N ILE A 41 7.48 12.21 23.57
CA ILE A 41 7.62 11.32 24.72
C ILE A 41 7.31 9.89 24.27
N PRO A 42 8.16 8.88 24.60
CA PRO A 42 7.94 7.50 24.17
C PRO A 42 6.61 6.92 24.66
N THR A 43 5.86 6.28 23.75
CA THR A 43 4.61 5.60 24.07
C THR A 43 4.49 4.27 23.32
N ARG A 44 3.52 3.46 23.73
CA ARG A 44 3.14 2.21 23.06
C ARG A 44 2.30 2.40 21.80
N LEU A 45 1.96 3.64 21.44
CA LEU A 45 1.16 3.89 20.25
C LEU A 45 2.01 3.81 18.99
N LEU A 46 1.39 3.38 17.91
CA LEU A 46 1.85 3.66 16.55
C LEU A 46 0.93 4.70 15.94
N ASP A 47 1.53 5.68 15.29
CA ASP A 47 0.86 6.82 14.67
C ASP A 47 0.50 6.48 13.22
N PHE A 48 -0.75 6.77 12.85
CA PHE A 48 -1.32 6.55 11.52
C PHE A 48 -2.13 7.77 11.12
N THR A 49 -2.36 7.94 9.82
CA THR A 49 -3.23 9.00 9.31
C THR A 49 -4.27 8.42 8.37
N THR A 50 -5.46 9.03 8.39
CA THR A 50 -6.52 8.76 7.40
C THR A 50 -6.39 9.62 6.15
N ASP A 51 -5.44 10.56 6.12
CA ASP A 51 -5.22 11.44 4.99
C ASP A 51 -4.01 10.99 4.18
N PRO A 52 -4.20 10.53 2.93
CA PRO A 52 -3.09 10.06 2.11
C PRO A 52 -2.05 11.15 1.82
N LEU A 53 -2.44 12.43 1.80
CA LEU A 53 -1.49 13.53 1.59
C LEU A 53 -0.68 13.85 2.85
N VAL A 54 -1.23 13.59 4.05
CA VAL A 54 -0.42 13.64 5.28
C VAL A 54 0.57 12.47 5.29
N ALA A 55 0.16 11.27 4.88
CA ALA A 55 1.07 10.13 4.77
C ALA A 55 2.21 10.42 3.78
N LEU A 56 1.88 10.95 2.60
CA LEU A 56 2.84 11.35 1.58
C LEU A 56 3.77 12.47 2.06
N PHE A 57 3.24 13.43 2.84
CA PHE A 57 4.08 14.44 3.48
C PHE A 57 5.16 13.78 4.33
N PHE A 58 4.79 12.90 5.26
CA PHE A 58 5.76 12.24 6.14
C PHE A 58 6.73 11.32 5.40
N ALA A 59 6.25 10.60 4.38
CA ALA A 59 7.07 9.71 3.55
C ALA A 59 8.23 10.47 2.87
N THR A 60 8.04 11.75 2.56
CA THR A 60 9.02 12.55 1.82
C THR A 60 9.91 13.42 2.71
N GLN A 61 9.89 13.29 4.04
CA GLN A 61 10.70 14.15 4.94
C GLN A 61 12.11 13.61 5.25
N ALA A 62 12.50 12.46 4.70
CA ALA A 62 13.81 11.86 4.95
C ALA A 62 14.96 12.68 4.38
N GLU A 63 16.12 12.68 5.06
CA GLU A 63 17.37 13.29 4.58
C GLU A 63 18.23 12.28 3.81
N GLU A 64 17.86 11.00 3.83
CA GLU A 64 18.51 9.93 3.11
C GLU A 64 18.08 9.87 1.64
N ARG A 65 19.02 9.44 0.77
CA ARG A 65 18.76 9.17 -0.65
C ARG A 65 18.13 7.78 -0.81
N THR A 66 16.87 7.66 -0.43
CA THR A 66 16.14 6.39 -0.49
C THR A 66 14.72 6.59 -0.99
N ASP A 67 14.19 5.56 -1.64
CA ASP A 67 12.75 5.47 -1.87
C ASP A 67 12.01 5.48 -0.53
N ALA A 68 10.81 6.03 -0.54
CA ALA A 68 9.91 5.99 0.60
C ALA A 68 8.74 5.04 0.32
N SER A 69 8.07 4.59 1.38
CA SER A 69 6.91 3.72 1.27
C SER A 69 5.74 4.26 2.07
N ILE A 70 4.54 4.17 1.50
CA ILE A 70 3.28 4.38 2.19
C ILE A 70 2.58 3.03 2.32
N TYR A 71 2.26 2.65 3.54
CA TYR A 71 1.53 1.41 3.82
C TYR A 71 0.06 1.71 4.06
N LEU A 72 -0.80 1.11 3.23
CA LEU A 72 -2.24 1.21 3.38
C LEU A 72 -2.74 0.09 4.30
N PHE A 73 -3.41 0.45 5.40
CA PHE A 73 -4.03 -0.52 6.30
C PHE A 73 -5.54 -0.41 6.22
N ILE A 74 -6.20 -1.50 5.81
CA ILE A 74 -7.67 -1.61 5.83
C ILE A 74 -8.02 -2.62 6.91
N ARG A 75 -8.42 -2.11 8.09
CA ARG A 75 -8.59 -2.92 9.30
C ARG A 75 -9.83 -2.47 10.07
N ASN A 76 -10.46 -3.42 10.75
CA ASN A 76 -11.53 -3.14 11.70
C ASN A 76 -10.98 -2.30 12.87
N GLY A 77 -11.58 -1.12 13.06
CA GLY A 77 -11.22 -0.20 14.14
C GLY A 77 -12.09 -0.36 15.37
N TYR A 78 -11.49 -0.27 16.55
CA TYR A 78 -12.18 -0.24 17.83
C TYR A 78 -12.43 1.20 18.26
N ASP A 79 -13.61 1.48 18.83
CA ASP A 79 -13.89 2.79 19.41
C ASP A 79 -12.90 3.10 20.56
N SER A 80 -12.47 4.36 20.70
CA SER A 80 -11.55 4.77 21.77
C SER A 80 -12.06 4.44 23.18
N SER A 81 -13.38 4.36 23.35
CA SER A 81 -14.05 4.03 24.61
C SER A 81 -14.30 2.53 24.82
N SER A 82 -13.97 1.69 23.83
CA SER A 82 -14.12 0.23 23.89
C SER A 82 -13.29 -0.38 25.02
N LEU A 83 -13.71 -1.58 25.45
CA LEU A 83 -13.00 -2.36 26.45
C LEU A 83 -11.57 -2.69 25.98
N GLU A 84 -11.42 -3.01 24.70
CA GLU A 84 -10.17 -3.36 24.04
C GLU A 84 -9.17 -2.20 24.11
N VAL A 85 -9.56 -1.01 23.68
CA VAL A 85 -8.69 0.18 23.71
C VAL A 85 -8.37 0.57 25.15
N LYS A 86 -9.35 0.54 26.05
CA LYS A 86 -9.15 0.86 27.47
C LYS A 86 -8.15 -0.10 28.12
N LEU A 87 -8.31 -1.41 27.95
CA LEU A 87 -7.42 -2.40 28.54
C LEU A 87 -6.00 -2.30 27.98
N SER A 88 -5.84 -2.21 26.66
CA SER A 88 -4.52 -2.17 26.02
C SER A 88 -3.76 -0.88 26.31
N SER A 89 -4.48 0.24 26.47
CA SER A 89 -3.90 1.51 26.92
C SER A 89 -3.54 1.46 28.41
N PHE A 90 -4.37 0.79 29.23
CA PHE A 90 -4.17 0.68 30.68
C PHE A 90 -2.85 0.03 31.05
N VAL A 91 -2.33 -0.88 30.23
CA VAL A 91 -1.01 -1.48 30.46
C VAL A 91 0.08 -0.40 30.62
N ALA A 92 0.01 0.72 29.88
CA ALA A 92 0.99 1.82 30.00
C ALA A 92 1.02 2.47 31.39
N THR A 93 -0.02 2.29 32.20
CA THR A 93 -0.15 2.91 33.53
C THR A 93 0.26 1.95 34.66
N GLN A 94 0.73 0.74 34.33
CA GLN A 94 1.04 -0.31 35.29
C GLN A 94 2.53 -0.63 35.37
N THR A 95 3.06 -0.64 36.60
CA THR A 95 4.41 -1.16 36.90
C THR A 95 4.41 -2.69 36.94
N ASN A 96 3.37 -3.30 37.51
CA ASN A 96 3.24 -4.76 37.55
C ASN A 96 2.70 -5.27 36.20
N ARG A 97 3.48 -6.14 35.55
CA ARG A 97 3.17 -6.73 34.24
C ARG A 97 2.54 -8.12 34.33
N CYS A 98 2.24 -8.61 35.54
CA CYS A 98 1.49 -9.84 35.77
C CYS A 98 0.05 -9.68 35.25
N LEU A 99 -0.35 -10.54 34.32
CA LEU A 99 -1.65 -10.48 33.65
C LEU A 99 -2.80 -10.60 34.66
N LYS A 100 -2.68 -11.47 35.68
CA LYS A 100 -3.73 -11.66 36.68
C LYS A 100 -3.97 -10.38 37.49
N ASP A 101 -2.88 -9.76 37.95
CA ASP A 101 -2.95 -8.54 38.77
C ASP A 101 -3.43 -7.35 37.94
N LEU A 102 -2.97 -7.26 36.68
CA LEU A 102 -3.39 -6.22 35.75
C LEU A 102 -4.89 -6.29 35.48
N VAL A 103 -5.44 -7.49 35.21
CA VAL A 103 -6.87 -7.70 34.96
C VAL A 103 -7.69 -7.41 36.20
N LYS A 104 -7.24 -7.87 37.37
CA LYS A 104 -7.90 -7.58 38.65
C LYS A 104 -8.02 -6.08 38.87
N LYS A 105 -6.91 -5.35 38.76
CA LYS A 105 -6.86 -3.91 38.96
C LYS A 105 -7.66 -3.15 37.91
N PHE A 106 -7.60 -3.58 36.64
CA PHE A 106 -8.41 -2.98 35.58
C PHE A 106 -9.91 -3.12 35.86
N ASN A 107 -10.38 -4.30 36.27
CA ASN A 107 -11.78 -4.53 36.63
C ASN A 107 -12.20 -3.68 37.84
N GLU A 108 -11.35 -3.57 38.86
CA GLU A 108 -11.58 -2.72 40.03
C GLU A 108 -11.71 -1.24 39.66
N GLU A 109 -10.86 -0.71 38.79
CA GLU A 109 -10.87 0.71 38.39
C GLU A 109 -11.95 1.07 37.36
N SER A 110 -12.30 0.13 36.47
CA SER A 110 -13.25 0.39 35.38
C SER A 110 -14.68 -0.08 35.66
N GLY A 111 -14.89 -0.89 36.70
CA GLY A 111 -16.16 -1.57 36.96
C GLY A 111 -16.48 -2.70 35.96
N ALA A 112 -15.52 -3.11 35.13
CA ALA A 112 -15.70 -4.19 34.17
C ALA A 112 -15.64 -5.58 34.84
N SER A 113 -16.17 -6.60 34.14
CA SER A 113 -16.04 -8.00 34.54
C SER A 113 -15.28 -8.79 33.47
N LEU A 114 -14.00 -8.48 33.31
CA LEU A 114 -13.15 -9.11 32.30
C LEU A 114 -12.48 -10.38 32.83
N SER A 115 -12.61 -11.49 32.09
CA SER A 115 -11.87 -12.72 32.39
C SER A 115 -10.42 -12.65 31.94
N ILE A 116 -9.52 -13.36 32.65
CA ILE A 116 -8.09 -13.47 32.28
C ILE A 116 -7.92 -14.01 30.84
N LYS A 117 -8.76 -14.98 30.44
CA LYS A 117 -8.71 -15.57 29.09
C LYS A 117 -9.01 -14.51 28.02
N ARG A 118 -10.07 -13.72 28.19
CA ARG A 118 -10.43 -12.66 27.25
C ARG A 118 -9.40 -11.53 27.26
N ALA A 119 -8.89 -11.15 28.42
CA ALA A 119 -7.83 -10.15 28.53
C ALA A 119 -6.57 -10.58 27.77
N LYS A 120 -6.15 -11.85 27.89
CA LYS A 120 -5.01 -12.38 27.12
C LYS A 120 -5.24 -12.24 25.62
N GLN A 121 -6.43 -12.60 25.13
CA GLN A 121 -6.78 -12.45 23.71
C GLN A 121 -6.66 -11.00 23.23
N ILE A 122 -7.23 -10.05 23.99
CA ILE A 122 -7.18 -8.62 23.66
C ILE A 122 -5.73 -8.11 23.67
N LEU A 123 -4.97 -8.44 24.72
CA LEU A 123 -3.63 -7.89 24.94
C LEU A 123 -2.58 -8.52 24.01
N SER A 124 -2.84 -9.70 23.44
CA SER A 124 -1.90 -10.35 22.52
C SER A 124 -2.08 -9.97 21.05
N GLN A 125 -3.12 -9.20 20.69
CA GLN A 125 -3.37 -8.76 19.31
C GLN A 125 -3.15 -7.25 19.13
N GLY A 126 -2.82 -6.84 17.91
CA GLY A 126 -2.79 -5.43 17.54
C GLY A 126 -4.21 -4.84 17.48
N ILE A 127 -4.39 -3.64 18.02
CA ILE A 127 -5.68 -2.93 18.06
C ILE A 127 -5.55 -1.65 17.25
N PHE A 128 -6.32 -1.55 16.17
CA PHE A 128 -6.49 -0.29 15.44
C PHE A 128 -7.61 0.51 16.09
N ILE A 129 -7.34 1.78 16.39
CA ILE A 129 -8.37 2.67 16.92
C ILE A 129 -9.13 3.26 15.73
N ARG A 130 -10.45 3.25 15.84
CA ARG A 130 -11.32 3.84 14.82
C ARG A 130 -11.05 5.34 14.74
N PRO A 131 -10.82 5.91 13.54
CA PRO A 131 -10.65 7.35 13.36
C PRO A 131 -11.78 8.16 13.99
N ASP A 132 -11.48 9.41 14.37
CA ASP A 132 -12.43 10.38 14.94
C ASP A 132 -13.07 10.00 16.29
N THR A 133 -12.71 8.85 16.87
CA THR A 133 -13.22 8.44 18.19
C THR A 133 -12.41 9.01 19.35
N ILE A 134 -11.21 9.53 19.11
CA ILE A 134 -10.42 10.26 20.10
C ILE A 134 -10.65 11.76 19.89
N SER A 135 -11.39 12.39 20.80
CA SER A 135 -11.62 13.84 20.78
C SER A 135 -10.63 14.53 21.73
N ASP A 136 -9.65 15.27 21.20
CA ASP A 136 -8.72 16.07 22.00
C ASP A 136 -8.37 17.39 21.31
N ASN A 137 -9.09 18.46 21.69
CA ASN A 137 -8.92 19.79 21.11
C ASN A 137 -7.56 20.42 21.44
N GLU A 138 -6.89 20.00 22.52
CA GLU A 138 -5.56 20.51 22.87
C GLU A 138 -4.45 19.82 22.07
N ASN A 139 -4.74 18.67 21.45
CA ASN A 139 -3.79 17.94 20.64
C ASN A 139 -3.81 18.45 19.20
N TYR A 140 -3.17 19.60 18.97
CA TYR A 140 -3.07 20.26 17.67
C TYR A 140 -2.62 19.30 16.55
N ARG A 141 -1.52 18.57 16.79
CA ARG A 141 -0.95 17.62 15.82
C ARG A 141 -1.96 16.53 15.41
N MET A 142 -2.71 15.97 16.36
CA MET A 142 -3.71 14.94 16.06
C MET A 142 -4.79 15.46 15.10
N ARG A 143 -5.26 16.70 15.32
CA ARG A 143 -6.25 17.34 14.45
C ARG A 143 -5.70 17.61 13.06
N GLU A 144 -4.54 18.25 12.96
CA GLU A 144 -3.98 18.67 11.66
C GLU A 144 -3.50 17.50 10.81
N GLN A 145 -3.04 16.42 11.45
CA GLN A 145 -2.56 15.22 10.77
C GLN A 145 -3.68 14.22 10.43
N LYS A 146 -4.94 14.51 10.83
CA LYS A 146 -6.05 13.54 10.78
C LYS A 146 -5.62 12.18 11.35
N GLY A 147 -4.94 12.27 12.50
CA GLY A 147 -4.23 11.17 13.13
C GLY A 147 -5.18 10.15 13.75
N THR A 148 -4.85 8.88 13.59
CA THR A 148 -5.40 7.75 14.33
C THR A 148 -4.25 6.90 14.84
N PHE A 149 -4.52 5.93 15.72
CA PHE A 149 -3.46 5.15 16.36
C PHE A 149 -3.74 3.67 16.31
N ALA A 150 -2.68 2.88 16.39
CA ALA A 150 -2.75 1.49 16.75
C ALA A 150 -1.99 1.21 18.06
N ILE A 151 -2.46 0.23 18.82
CA ILE A 151 -1.78 -0.30 20.00
C ILE A 151 -1.29 -1.71 19.63
N PRO A 152 0.02 -1.95 19.56
CA PRO A 152 0.53 -3.28 19.25
C PRO A 152 0.21 -4.27 20.37
N GLY A 153 0.16 -5.55 19.99
CA GLY A 153 -0.02 -6.65 20.93
C GLY A 153 1.16 -6.76 21.90
N ASN A 154 1.00 -7.56 22.94
CA ASN A 154 2.00 -7.81 23.96
C ASN A 154 2.40 -9.29 23.92
N ARG A 155 3.71 -9.56 24.03
CA ARG A 155 4.24 -10.89 24.27
C ARG A 155 3.95 -11.25 25.72
N ILE A 156 3.25 -12.36 25.93
CA ILE A 156 2.83 -12.81 27.27
C ILE A 156 3.42 -14.19 27.56
N GLU A 157 4.42 -14.24 28.43
CA GLU A 157 5.17 -15.43 28.80
C GLU A 157 4.97 -15.73 30.28
N ASN A 158 4.62 -16.98 30.61
CA ASN A 158 4.36 -17.40 31.99
C ASN A 158 3.38 -16.49 32.75
N GLY A 159 2.43 -15.88 32.03
CA GLY A 159 1.43 -14.97 32.60
C GLY A 159 1.91 -13.53 32.82
N ASN A 160 3.09 -13.15 32.34
CA ASN A 160 3.62 -11.80 32.43
C ASN A 160 3.81 -11.19 31.04
N ILE A 161 3.53 -9.89 30.91
CA ILE A 161 3.88 -9.13 29.70
C ILE A 161 5.39 -8.90 29.69
N SER A 162 6.10 -9.51 28.74
CA SER A 162 7.56 -9.42 28.63
C SER A 162 8.03 -8.41 27.59
N ASP A 163 7.24 -8.20 26.53
CA ASP A 163 7.60 -7.28 25.44
C ASP A 163 6.35 -6.86 24.63
N VAL A 164 6.55 -5.97 23.66
CA VAL A 164 5.60 -5.64 22.61
C VAL A 164 5.80 -6.57 21.40
N VAL A 165 4.70 -7.02 20.80
CA VAL A 165 4.73 -7.69 19.50
C VAL A 165 4.82 -6.59 18.43
N PRO A 166 5.89 -6.56 17.60
CA PRO A 166 5.99 -5.59 16.52
C PRO A 166 4.77 -5.69 15.58
N PHE A 167 4.32 -4.56 15.03
CA PHE A 167 3.42 -4.62 13.88
C PHE A 167 4.26 -5.00 12.66
N GLU A 168 4.02 -6.17 12.10
CA GLU A 168 4.71 -6.58 10.88
C GLU A 168 4.07 -5.85 9.67
N ASN A 169 4.89 -5.47 8.69
CA ASN A 169 4.45 -4.68 7.54
C ASN A 169 3.66 -5.54 6.53
N ASP A 170 3.83 -6.85 6.57
CA ASP A 170 3.01 -7.88 5.90
C ASP A 170 1.52 -7.78 6.25
N LEU A 171 1.19 -7.11 7.36
CA LEU A 171 -0.18 -6.78 7.72
C LEU A 171 -0.73 -5.53 7.02
N SER A 172 -0.04 -4.89 6.07
CA SER A 172 -0.67 -3.87 5.21
C SER A 172 -1.60 -4.53 4.19
N TYR A 173 -2.49 -3.79 3.56
CA TYR A 173 -3.20 -4.22 2.36
C TYR A 173 -2.36 -3.91 1.11
N GLU A 174 -1.75 -2.73 1.08
CA GLU A 174 -0.95 -2.27 -0.06
C GLU A 174 0.29 -1.53 0.44
N GLU A 175 1.34 -1.53 -0.38
CA GLU A 175 2.51 -0.68 -0.24
C GLU A 175 2.65 0.17 -1.51
N ILE A 176 2.66 1.49 -1.34
CA ILE A 176 2.89 2.45 -2.42
C ILE A 176 4.30 2.98 -2.26
N VAL A 177 5.17 2.63 -3.21
CA VAL A 177 6.55 3.14 -3.27
C VAL A 177 6.54 4.54 -3.88
N VAL A 178 7.24 5.45 -3.23
CA VAL A 178 7.46 6.84 -3.64
C VAL A 178 8.94 6.98 -4.05
N PRO A 179 9.23 7.00 -5.36
CA PRO A 179 10.61 7.07 -5.84
C PRO A 179 11.31 8.33 -5.35
N PHE A 180 12.57 8.18 -4.94
CA PHE A 180 13.40 9.28 -4.42
C PHE A 180 13.40 10.51 -5.34
N GLU A 181 13.54 10.29 -6.64
CA GLU A 181 13.79 11.35 -7.62
C GLU A 181 12.70 12.42 -7.60
N TYR A 182 11.46 12.03 -7.28
CA TYR A 182 10.29 12.91 -7.27
C TYR A 182 9.92 13.49 -5.89
N GLN A 183 10.63 13.11 -4.82
CA GLN A 183 10.24 13.54 -3.47
C GLN A 183 10.28 15.06 -3.29
N GLU A 184 11.22 15.77 -3.92
CA GLU A 184 11.31 17.25 -3.88
C GLU A 184 10.12 17.94 -4.54
N GLU A 185 9.74 17.47 -5.74
CA GLU A 185 8.58 17.99 -6.46
C GLU A 185 7.30 17.72 -5.67
N ILE A 186 7.14 16.50 -5.15
CA ILE A 186 6.01 16.10 -4.30
C ILE A 186 5.91 17.01 -3.08
N ARG A 187 7.02 17.24 -2.36
CA ARG A 187 7.05 18.17 -1.22
C ARG A 187 6.63 19.58 -1.63
N SER A 188 7.11 20.07 -2.76
CA SER A 188 6.78 21.40 -3.26
C SER A 188 5.28 21.54 -3.58
N GLU A 189 4.69 20.52 -4.22
CA GLU A 189 3.25 20.49 -4.46
C GLU A 189 2.43 20.38 -3.17
N LEU A 190 2.88 19.57 -2.21
CA LEU A 190 2.23 19.45 -0.90
C LEU A 190 2.22 20.79 -0.17
N VAL A 191 3.34 21.52 -0.18
CA VAL A 191 3.43 22.88 0.39
C VAL A 191 2.44 23.83 -0.30
N GLN A 192 2.34 23.80 -1.64
CA GLN A 192 1.35 24.60 -2.38
C GLN A 192 -0.10 24.26 -2.00
N ARG A 193 -0.36 22.99 -1.64
CA ARG A 193 -1.65 22.51 -1.13
C ARG A 193 -1.85 22.75 0.38
N GLY A 194 -0.91 23.41 1.05
CA GLY A 194 -1.00 23.75 2.47
C GLY A 194 -0.66 22.59 3.42
N TYR A 195 0.04 21.55 2.95
CA TYR A 195 0.62 20.50 3.78
C TYR A 195 2.05 20.90 4.15
N THR A 196 2.17 21.74 5.19
CA THR A 196 3.46 22.28 5.65
C THR A 196 3.84 21.74 7.02
N ARG A 197 5.13 21.87 7.36
CA ARG A 197 5.66 21.49 8.67
C ARG A 197 5.02 22.31 9.79
N GLU A 198 4.77 23.59 9.55
CA GLU A 198 4.13 24.50 10.51
C GLU A 198 2.72 24.05 10.83
N ARG A 199 1.94 23.68 9.82
CA ARG A 199 0.57 23.20 10.02
C ARG A 199 0.55 21.82 10.66
N LEU A 200 1.29 20.86 10.11
CA LEU A 200 1.18 19.46 10.53
C LEU A 200 1.87 19.20 11.87
N LEU A 201 3.00 19.86 12.15
CA LEU A 201 3.82 19.62 13.34
C LEU A 201 3.82 20.79 14.33
N GLY A 202 3.41 22.00 13.93
CA GLY A 202 3.63 23.20 14.74
C GLY A 202 5.09 23.65 14.77
N GLU A 203 5.89 23.19 13.80
CA GLU A 203 7.33 23.45 13.73
C GLU A 203 7.69 24.28 12.49
N SER A 204 8.70 25.14 12.62
CA SER A 204 9.25 25.87 11.47
C SER A 204 9.84 24.92 10.43
N SER A 205 9.63 25.22 9.16
CA SER A 205 10.22 24.52 8.03
C SER A 205 11.75 24.41 8.17
N LYS A 206 12.27 23.25 7.77
CA LYS A 206 13.71 22.96 7.75
C LYS A 206 14.06 22.50 6.34
N PRO A 207 15.15 23.03 5.74
CA PRO A 207 15.61 22.53 4.45
C PRO A 207 16.13 21.10 4.62
N ILE A 208 15.67 20.21 3.75
CA ILE A 208 16.21 18.85 3.65
C ILE A 208 17.52 18.96 2.86
N ARG A 209 18.57 18.32 3.37
CA ARG A 209 19.89 18.31 2.73
C ARG A 209 20.34 16.87 2.54
N TYR A 210 20.45 16.46 1.29
CA TYR A 210 20.93 15.14 0.94
C TYR A 210 22.45 15.06 1.05
N ASN A 211 22.94 13.84 1.29
CA ASN A 211 24.36 13.55 1.18
C ASN A 211 24.87 13.86 -0.24
N ALA A 212 26.13 14.29 -0.35
CA ALA A 212 26.75 14.60 -1.63
C ALA A 212 26.83 13.34 -2.52
N LEU A 213 26.59 13.52 -3.81
CA LEU A 213 26.76 12.45 -4.80
C LEU A 213 28.25 12.17 -5.03
N PRO A 214 28.64 10.90 -5.32
CA PRO A 214 29.99 10.58 -5.72
C PRO A 214 30.32 11.22 -7.08
N GLN A 215 31.61 11.48 -7.34
CA GLN A 215 32.04 12.15 -8.58
C GLN A 215 31.73 11.32 -9.83
N ASP A 216 31.72 9.99 -9.70
CA ASP A 216 31.45 9.00 -10.73
C ASP A 216 30.01 8.46 -10.66
N ASN A 217 29.06 9.24 -10.13
CA ASN A 217 27.68 8.80 -9.94
C ASN A 217 26.96 8.35 -11.24
N VAL A 218 27.47 8.82 -12.38
CA VAL A 218 26.83 8.68 -13.68
C VAL A 218 27.76 7.91 -14.61
N LYS A 219 27.23 6.83 -15.19
CA LYS A 219 27.92 5.99 -16.17
C LYS A 219 27.19 6.03 -17.51
N GLU A 220 27.94 6.27 -18.57
CA GLU A 220 27.42 6.18 -19.94
C GLU A 220 27.38 4.72 -20.37
N VAL A 221 26.22 4.24 -20.80
CA VAL A 221 26.02 2.83 -21.17
C VAL A 221 26.08 2.65 -22.68
N GLU A 222 25.30 3.45 -23.41
CA GLU A 222 25.23 3.39 -24.87
C GLU A 222 25.06 4.82 -25.39
N GLY A 223 26.01 5.27 -26.23
CA GLY A 223 26.01 6.59 -26.84
C GLY A 223 26.14 6.48 -28.36
N LYS A 224 25.33 7.24 -29.10
CA LYS A 224 25.36 7.24 -30.57
C LYS A 224 25.11 8.62 -31.15
N TYR A 225 25.97 9.00 -32.09
CA TYR A 225 25.76 10.17 -32.93
C TYR A 225 25.06 9.79 -34.23
N ILE A 226 24.11 10.63 -34.65
CA ILE A 226 23.36 10.45 -35.89
C ILE A 226 23.38 11.79 -36.64
N ASN A 227 23.90 11.79 -37.86
CA ASN A 227 23.92 12.97 -38.71
C ASN A 227 22.69 12.98 -39.63
N LYS A 228 21.81 13.97 -39.47
CA LYS A 228 20.62 14.19 -40.32
C LYS A 228 20.65 15.63 -40.85
N ALA A 229 19.52 16.34 -40.83
CA ALA A 229 19.47 17.78 -41.09
C ALA A 229 20.18 18.62 -39.99
N TYR A 230 20.49 17.99 -38.86
CA TYR A 230 21.24 18.53 -37.72
C TYR A 230 21.92 17.38 -36.98
N LEU A 231 22.91 17.68 -36.13
CA LEU A 231 23.64 16.67 -35.38
C LEU A 231 22.80 16.20 -34.18
N GLN A 232 22.52 14.89 -34.13
CA GLN A 232 21.79 14.26 -33.04
C GLN A 232 22.75 13.41 -32.20
N TYR A 233 22.57 13.46 -30.89
CA TYR A 233 23.19 12.54 -29.94
C TYR A 233 22.11 11.83 -29.12
N SER A 234 22.28 10.53 -28.91
CA SER A 234 21.38 9.72 -28.09
C SER A 234 22.21 8.92 -27.11
N ILE A 235 21.90 8.99 -25.81
CA ILE A 235 22.69 8.35 -24.77
C ILE A 235 21.83 7.80 -23.64
N THR A 236 22.19 6.61 -23.15
CA THR A 236 21.66 6.05 -21.90
C THR A 236 22.64 6.27 -20.76
N ILE A 237 22.12 6.83 -19.67
CA ILE A 237 22.84 7.15 -18.44
C ILE A 237 22.35 6.25 -17.32
N GLU A 238 23.28 5.57 -16.67
CA GLU A 238 23.04 4.78 -15.47
C GLU A 238 23.54 5.53 -14.23
N MET A 239 22.67 5.69 -13.24
CA MET A 239 22.94 6.36 -11.97
C MET A 239 23.28 5.33 -10.89
N THR A 240 24.44 5.46 -10.25
CA THR A 240 24.86 4.56 -9.16
C THR A 240 24.17 4.86 -7.84
N GLU A 241 23.93 6.14 -7.54
CA GLU A 241 23.14 6.65 -6.42
C GLU A 241 21.95 7.46 -6.94
N LEU A 242 20.89 7.53 -6.14
CA LEU A 242 19.65 8.22 -6.48
C LEU A 242 19.87 9.74 -6.55
N MET A 243 19.37 10.35 -7.62
CA MET A 243 19.50 11.79 -7.90
C MET A 243 18.14 12.47 -7.85
N THR A 244 18.05 13.72 -7.41
CA THR A 244 16.79 14.48 -7.51
C THR A 244 16.50 14.86 -8.97
N VAL A 245 15.27 15.22 -9.30
CA VAL A 245 14.95 15.74 -10.65
C VAL A 245 15.86 16.92 -11.04
N GLU A 246 16.13 17.84 -10.12
CA GLU A 246 17.02 18.99 -10.38
C GLU A 246 18.44 18.53 -10.70
N GLU A 247 18.99 17.59 -9.92
CA GLU A 247 20.33 17.01 -10.18
C GLU A 247 20.38 16.28 -11.54
N ILE A 248 19.28 15.62 -11.94
CA ILE A 248 19.17 14.95 -13.26
C ILE A 248 19.13 15.98 -14.38
N GLU A 249 18.39 17.08 -14.23
CA GLU A 249 18.35 18.19 -15.18
C GLU A 249 19.71 18.85 -15.37
N GLU A 250 20.43 19.13 -14.28
CA GLU A 250 21.79 19.70 -14.34
C GLU A 250 22.76 18.75 -15.05
N CYS A 251 22.68 17.45 -14.75
CA CYS A 251 23.48 16.43 -15.38
C CYS A 251 23.17 16.31 -16.89
N GLY A 252 21.89 16.28 -17.25
CA GLY A 252 21.44 16.23 -18.63
C GLY A 252 21.86 17.45 -19.43
N TYR A 253 21.77 18.65 -18.84
CA TYR A 253 22.26 19.88 -19.45
C TYR A 253 23.76 19.82 -19.72
N ARG A 254 24.56 19.38 -18.75
CA ARG A 254 26.01 19.23 -18.88
C ARG A 254 26.36 18.28 -20.02
N ILE A 255 25.78 17.07 -20.04
CA ILE A 255 25.98 16.08 -21.12
C ILE A 255 25.59 16.68 -22.47
N ALA A 256 24.43 17.35 -22.55
CA ALA A 256 23.96 17.91 -23.79
C ALA A 256 24.90 18.99 -24.34
N LYS A 257 25.38 19.87 -23.46
CA LYS A 257 26.34 20.93 -23.80
C LYS A 257 27.69 20.37 -24.24
N GLU A 258 28.23 19.41 -23.49
CA GLU A 258 29.53 18.79 -23.76
C GLU A 258 29.52 17.97 -25.06
N SER A 259 28.37 17.40 -25.46
CA SER A 259 28.23 16.64 -26.71
C SER A 259 28.41 17.46 -27.98
N GLY A 260 28.19 18.78 -27.93
CA GLY A 260 28.20 19.67 -29.09
C GLY A 260 27.07 19.44 -30.12
N ALA A 261 26.17 18.49 -29.88
CA ALA A 261 25.07 18.19 -30.79
C ALA A 261 23.97 19.26 -30.75
N ASP A 262 23.19 19.35 -31.83
CA ASP A 262 22.05 20.28 -31.91
C ASP A 262 20.82 19.76 -31.16
N SER A 263 20.73 18.43 -31.00
CA SER A 263 19.67 17.72 -30.30
C SER A 263 20.23 16.51 -29.58
N VAL A 264 19.93 16.37 -28.29
CA VAL A 264 20.40 15.28 -27.44
C VAL A 264 19.22 14.60 -26.77
N ARG A 265 19.12 13.28 -26.89
CA ARG A 265 18.15 12.46 -26.16
C ARG A 265 18.90 11.66 -25.10
N ILE A 266 18.44 11.76 -23.85
CA ILE A 266 19.06 11.11 -22.71
C ILE A 266 18.02 10.25 -22.03
N TRP A 267 18.36 8.99 -21.74
CA TRP A 267 17.55 8.10 -20.92
C TRP A 267 18.29 7.85 -19.60
N PHE A 268 17.71 8.28 -18.48
CA PHE A 268 18.26 8.07 -17.15
C PHE A 268 17.65 6.82 -16.54
N ARG A 269 18.48 5.90 -16.05
CA ARG A 269 18.06 4.69 -15.35
C ARG A 269 18.87 4.48 -14.07
N ARG A 270 18.34 3.68 -13.16
CA ARG A 270 19.07 3.27 -11.94
C ARG A 270 20.03 2.12 -12.26
N MET A 271 21.11 2.01 -11.51
CA MET A 271 22.00 0.86 -11.61
C MET A 271 21.25 -0.45 -11.35
N GLY A 272 21.43 -1.44 -12.22
CA GLY A 272 20.82 -2.76 -12.09
C GLY A 272 19.40 -2.89 -12.65
N THR A 273 18.84 -1.84 -13.28
CA THR A 273 17.55 -1.96 -14.00
C THR A 273 17.76 -2.45 -15.44
N GLU A 274 16.81 -3.23 -15.95
CA GLU A 274 16.82 -3.69 -17.35
C GLU A 274 16.83 -2.53 -18.37
N VAL A 275 17.32 -2.81 -19.57
CA VAL A 275 17.35 -1.85 -20.67
C VAL A 275 15.91 -1.48 -21.06
N GLY A 276 15.63 -0.18 -21.14
CA GLY A 276 14.30 0.34 -21.45
C GLY A 276 13.54 0.84 -20.21
N ASN A 277 13.94 0.43 -19.01
CA ASN A 277 13.33 0.87 -17.76
C ASN A 277 14.03 2.14 -17.27
N ASN A 278 13.49 3.29 -17.67
CA ASN A 278 14.08 4.59 -17.39
C ASN A 278 13.27 5.33 -16.34
N ILE A 279 13.95 5.99 -15.41
CA ILE A 279 13.31 6.91 -14.45
C ILE A 279 12.71 8.09 -15.21
N MET A 280 13.50 8.66 -16.12
CA MET A 280 13.11 9.83 -16.90
C MET A 280 13.88 9.85 -18.21
N SER A 281 13.24 10.34 -19.26
CA SER A 281 13.92 10.70 -20.49
C SER A 281 13.88 12.20 -20.73
N GLN A 282 14.99 12.74 -21.21
CA GLN A 282 15.16 14.16 -21.53
C GLN A 282 15.50 14.33 -23.00
N HIS A 283 14.94 15.38 -23.60
CA HIS A 283 15.25 15.84 -24.93
C HIS A 283 15.73 17.29 -24.86
N TRP A 284 17.03 17.44 -25.03
CA TRP A 284 17.71 18.73 -25.08
C TRP A 284 17.89 19.16 -26.53
N TYR A 285 17.62 20.42 -26.87
CA TYR A 285 17.79 20.90 -28.23
C TYR A 285 17.98 22.42 -28.33
N LYS A 286 18.63 22.87 -29.40
CA LYS A 286 18.72 24.30 -29.73
C LYS A 286 17.36 24.80 -30.22
N SER A 287 16.92 25.97 -29.74
CA SER A 287 15.64 26.55 -30.19
C SER A 287 15.59 26.79 -31.70
N SER A 288 16.73 27.06 -32.34
CA SER A 288 16.86 27.28 -33.79
C SER A 288 16.47 26.08 -34.64
N ILE A 289 16.52 24.85 -34.10
CA ILE A 289 16.18 23.64 -34.84
C ILE A 289 14.74 23.15 -34.57
N ASN A 290 13.97 23.87 -33.74
CA ASN A 290 12.62 23.47 -33.36
C ASN A 290 11.57 23.77 -34.45
N LEU A 291 11.73 23.14 -35.62
CA LEU A 291 10.76 23.20 -36.71
C LEU A 291 9.60 22.20 -36.52
N TYR A 292 9.73 21.29 -35.55
CA TYR A 292 8.83 20.16 -35.31
C TYR A 292 7.77 20.43 -34.23
N GLY A 293 7.73 21.64 -33.68
CA GLY A 293 6.74 22.03 -32.67
C GLY A 293 6.94 21.34 -31.31
N TRP A 294 8.19 21.03 -30.94
CA TRP A 294 8.49 20.48 -29.62
C TRP A 294 8.18 21.52 -28.54
N LYS A 295 7.60 21.05 -27.43
CA LYS A 295 7.08 21.88 -26.33
C LYS A 295 8.02 21.90 -25.12
N GLY A 296 9.32 22.06 -25.36
CA GLY A 296 10.31 22.14 -24.28
C GLY A 296 10.27 23.49 -23.58
N ARG A 297 10.71 23.54 -22.32
CA ARG A 297 10.97 24.78 -21.58
C ARG A 297 12.41 25.24 -21.81
N LYS A 298 12.65 26.54 -21.78
CA LYS A 298 14.02 27.07 -21.89
C LYS A 298 14.78 26.76 -20.60
N TYR A 299 15.98 26.18 -20.73
CA TYR A 299 16.91 25.89 -19.65
C TYR A 299 18.31 26.35 -20.08
N HIS A 300 18.76 27.47 -19.52
CA HIS A 300 19.92 28.22 -20.01
C HIS A 300 19.89 28.49 -21.53
N GLU A 301 20.84 27.94 -22.28
CA GLU A 301 21.01 28.10 -23.74
C GLU A 301 20.26 27.05 -24.57
N LEU A 302 19.70 26.01 -23.93
CA LEU A 302 18.98 24.92 -24.58
C LEU A 302 17.50 24.93 -24.20
N MET A 303 16.73 24.16 -24.97
CA MET A 303 15.37 23.78 -24.64
C MET A 303 15.39 22.37 -24.05
N LEU A 304 14.62 22.15 -22.98
CA LEU A 304 14.45 20.87 -22.30
C LEU A 304 13.01 20.40 -22.46
N GLY A 305 12.81 19.25 -23.10
CA GLY A 305 11.59 18.47 -23.03
C GLY A 305 11.80 17.24 -22.17
N GLU A 306 10.88 16.94 -21.26
CA GLU A 306 11.00 15.80 -20.34
C GLU A 306 9.82 14.86 -20.50
N ASN A 307 10.10 13.57 -20.40
CA ASN A 307 9.07 12.55 -20.34
C ASN A 307 9.31 11.65 -19.12
N LYS A 308 8.33 11.68 -18.22
CA LYS A 308 8.29 10.91 -16.98
C LYS A 308 7.37 9.67 -17.08
N HIS A 309 6.75 9.40 -18.24
CA HIS A 309 5.87 8.23 -18.40
C HIS A 309 6.60 6.90 -18.16
N ASP A 310 7.91 6.85 -18.44
CA ASP A 310 8.73 5.66 -18.22
C ASP A 310 8.96 5.39 -16.71
N SER A 311 8.72 6.36 -15.83
CA SER A 311 8.80 6.16 -14.37
C SER A 311 7.77 5.16 -13.86
N TYR A 312 6.63 5.04 -14.55
CA TYR A 312 5.63 4.00 -14.29
C TYR A 312 6.17 2.59 -14.61
N ILE A 313 7.07 2.48 -15.60
CA ILE A 313 7.75 1.22 -15.93
C ILE A 313 8.77 0.87 -14.83
N VAL A 314 9.38 1.86 -14.18
CA VAL A 314 10.22 1.61 -13.00
C VAL A 314 9.39 1.20 -11.79
N TYR A 315 8.21 1.78 -11.59
CA TYR A 315 7.25 1.31 -10.58
C TYR A 315 6.84 -0.14 -10.84
N ASP A 316 6.46 -0.48 -12.07
CA ASP A 316 6.12 -1.83 -12.50
C ASP A 316 7.33 -2.78 -12.35
N TYR A 317 8.54 -2.34 -12.70
CA TYR A 317 9.78 -3.11 -12.48
C TYR A 317 10.03 -3.38 -10.99
N ILE A 318 9.89 -2.38 -10.11
CA ILE A 318 10.01 -2.54 -8.66
C ILE A 318 8.94 -3.52 -8.15
N GLN A 319 7.72 -3.44 -8.68
CA GLN A 319 6.65 -4.39 -8.39
C GLN A 319 6.88 -5.79 -8.96
N ASN A 320 7.64 -5.93 -10.05
CA ASN A 320 7.91 -7.18 -10.75
C ASN A 320 9.26 -7.83 -10.37
N HIS A 321 10.08 -7.19 -9.54
CA HIS A 321 11.28 -7.77 -8.91
C HIS A 321 10.96 -8.14 -7.45
N TRP A 322 9.90 -8.95 -7.36
CA TRP A 322 8.89 -9.03 -6.30
C TRP A 322 9.13 -10.11 -5.25
N ASP A 323 10.31 -10.72 -5.16
CA ASP A 323 10.64 -11.70 -4.12
C ASP A 323 10.48 -11.18 -2.67
N ARG A 324 10.05 -9.91 -2.50
CA ARG A 324 9.69 -9.24 -1.24
C ARG A 324 8.22 -8.77 -1.13
N LEU A 325 7.43 -8.86 -2.20
CA LEU A 325 6.05 -8.36 -2.27
C LEU A 325 5.09 -9.55 -2.34
N GLU A 326 4.67 -10.05 -1.18
CA GLU A 326 3.55 -11.00 -1.11
C GLU A 326 2.22 -10.26 -1.33
N TYR A 327 1.28 -10.90 -2.04
CA TYR A 327 -0.07 -10.37 -2.14
C TYR A 327 -0.74 -10.46 -0.77
N LYS A 328 -1.16 -9.30 -0.25
CA LYS A 328 -1.76 -9.22 1.08
C LYS A 328 -3.27 -9.17 0.96
N HIS A 329 -3.92 -10.19 1.47
CA HIS A 329 -5.38 -10.26 1.45
C HIS A 329 -6.01 -9.45 2.59
N LEU A 330 -7.19 -8.91 2.31
CA LEU A 330 -8.05 -8.42 3.38
C LEU A 330 -8.53 -9.58 4.26
N PRO A 331 -8.59 -9.38 5.58
CA PRO A 331 -9.18 -10.39 6.46
C PRO A 331 -10.64 -10.58 6.08
N ILE A 332 -11.06 -11.84 5.99
CA ILE A 332 -12.45 -12.22 5.72
C ILE A 332 -13.36 -11.58 6.77
N GLU A 333 -14.43 -10.93 6.32
CA GLU A 333 -15.41 -10.33 7.23
C GLU A 333 -16.14 -11.43 8.03
N PRO A 334 -16.41 -11.24 9.34
CA PRO A 334 -17.06 -12.25 10.16
C PRO A 334 -18.44 -12.73 9.64
N ASP A 335 -19.13 -11.89 8.88
CA ASP A 335 -20.43 -12.11 8.25
C ASP A 335 -20.33 -12.39 6.74
N ALA A 336 -19.15 -12.75 6.24
CA ALA A 336 -18.92 -13.09 4.84
C ALA A 336 -19.89 -14.18 4.34
N LYS A 337 -20.51 -13.93 3.19
CA LYS A 337 -21.54 -14.78 2.61
C LYS A 337 -20.92 -16.01 1.95
N LEU A 338 -21.44 -17.18 2.26
CA LEU A 338 -21.06 -18.42 1.58
C LEU A 338 -21.56 -18.39 0.13
N VAL A 339 -20.64 -18.38 -0.84
CA VAL A 339 -20.88 -18.49 -2.26
C VAL A 339 -20.73 -19.94 -2.70
N THR A 340 -21.67 -20.38 -3.51
CA THR A 340 -21.65 -21.70 -4.16
C THR A 340 -21.79 -21.53 -5.66
N LEU A 341 -21.07 -22.36 -6.41
CA LEU A 341 -21.21 -22.45 -7.86
C LEU A 341 -21.12 -23.91 -8.28
N ASN A 342 -22.20 -24.38 -8.90
CA ASN A 342 -22.33 -25.74 -9.40
C ASN A 342 -22.61 -25.70 -10.89
N VAL A 343 -22.00 -26.64 -11.61
CA VAL A 343 -22.25 -26.86 -13.03
C VAL A 343 -22.97 -28.18 -13.17
N LYS A 344 -24.01 -28.21 -13.98
CA LYS A 344 -24.73 -29.42 -14.37
C LYS A 344 -24.92 -29.42 -15.88
N ILE A 345 -25.11 -30.60 -16.43
CA ILE A 345 -25.57 -30.78 -17.80
C ILE A 345 -27.04 -31.23 -17.77
N MET A 346 -27.89 -30.60 -18.57
CA MET A 346 -29.27 -31.03 -18.77
C MET A 346 -29.42 -31.78 -20.10
N GLU A 347 -30.44 -32.65 -20.20
CA GLU A 347 -30.85 -33.29 -21.46
C GLU A 347 -31.08 -32.21 -22.54
N GLY A 348 -30.27 -32.22 -23.60
CA GLY A 348 -30.29 -31.21 -24.67
C GLY A 348 -29.07 -30.28 -24.77
N ASN A 349 -27.89 -30.69 -24.28
CA ASN A 349 -26.60 -30.01 -24.51
C ASN A 349 -26.53 -28.57 -23.99
N GLN A 350 -27.16 -28.34 -22.83
CA GLN A 350 -27.07 -27.09 -22.09
C GLN A 350 -26.23 -27.28 -20.82
N LEU A 351 -25.27 -26.37 -20.62
CA LEU A 351 -24.65 -26.18 -19.30
C LEU A 351 -25.56 -25.32 -18.45
N VAL A 352 -25.86 -25.82 -17.25
CA VAL A 352 -26.61 -25.11 -16.24
C VAL A 352 -25.68 -24.76 -15.10
N ILE A 353 -25.49 -23.45 -14.91
CA ILE A 353 -24.67 -22.89 -13.86
C ILE A 353 -25.60 -22.40 -12.76
N GLU A 354 -25.62 -23.11 -11.65
CA GLU A 354 -26.40 -22.76 -10.46
C GLU A 354 -25.48 -22.07 -9.46
N THR A 355 -25.85 -20.86 -9.04
CA THR A 355 -25.04 -20.07 -8.11
C THR A 355 -25.91 -19.13 -7.30
N ASN A 356 -25.44 -18.72 -6.13
CA ASN A 356 -26.01 -17.62 -5.34
C ASN A 356 -25.21 -16.32 -5.47
N LEU A 357 -24.39 -16.21 -6.51
CA LEU A 357 -23.81 -14.93 -6.91
C LEU A 357 -24.92 -13.91 -7.24
N ILE A 358 -24.65 -12.64 -7.00
CA ILE A 358 -25.62 -11.58 -7.20
C ILE A 358 -25.76 -11.28 -8.68
N ASN A 359 -26.90 -10.69 -9.03
CA ASN A 359 -27.13 -10.20 -10.37
C ASN A 359 -26.11 -9.10 -10.72
N GLY A 360 -25.50 -9.22 -11.89
CA GLY A 360 -24.44 -8.33 -12.34
C GLY A 360 -23.02 -8.91 -12.19
N THR A 361 -22.83 -10.00 -11.45
CA THR A 361 -21.52 -10.66 -11.37
C THR A 361 -21.10 -11.19 -12.74
N GLU A 362 -19.93 -10.78 -13.19
CA GLU A 362 -19.33 -11.24 -14.43
C GLU A 362 -18.58 -12.55 -14.21
N LEU A 363 -18.77 -13.51 -15.11
CA LEU A 363 -18.12 -14.82 -15.14
C LEU A 363 -17.56 -15.10 -16.54
N LEU A 364 -16.46 -15.83 -16.56
CA LEU A 364 -15.79 -16.36 -17.76
C LEU A 364 -15.90 -17.88 -17.72
N LEU A 365 -16.53 -18.47 -18.72
CA LEU A 365 -16.60 -19.91 -18.93
C LEU A 365 -15.65 -20.29 -20.06
N SER A 366 -14.68 -21.15 -19.80
CA SER A 366 -13.85 -21.79 -20.83
C SER A 366 -14.14 -23.29 -20.83
N TYR A 367 -14.40 -23.89 -21.98
CA TYR A 367 -14.71 -25.32 -22.08
C TYR A 367 -14.26 -25.92 -23.41
N ARG A 368 -14.03 -27.23 -23.38
CA ARG A 368 -13.72 -28.09 -24.53
C ARG A 368 -14.72 -29.23 -24.57
N ILE A 369 -15.12 -29.58 -25.77
CA ILE A 369 -15.96 -30.76 -26.04
C ILE A 369 -15.07 -31.75 -26.76
N ASP A 370 -14.96 -32.96 -26.22
CA ASP A 370 -14.02 -33.97 -26.69
C ASP A 370 -12.62 -33.38 -26.89
N ASP A 371 -12.00 -33.60 -28.05
CA ASP A 371 -10.67 -33.08 -28.40
C ASP A 371 -10.74 -31.79 -29.25
N GLU A 372 -11.86 -31.07 -29.23
CA GLU A 372 -12.02 -29.82 -29.98
C GLU A 372 -11.28 -28.63 -29.34
N SER A 373 -11.17 -27.56 -30.14
CA SER A 373 -10.65 -26.27 -29.68
C SER A 373 -11.46 -25.70 -28.52
N GLU A 374 -10.76 -25.06 -27.59
CA GLU A 374 -11.36 -24.35 -26.47
C GLU A 374 -12.29 -23.23 -26.91
N ARG A 375 -13.45 -23.15 -26.25
CA ARG A 375 -14.46 -22.12 -26.44
C ARG A 375 -14.56 -21.31 -25.16
N THR A 376 -14.55 -19.99 -25.27
CA THR A 376 -14.68 -19.07 -24.12
C THR A 376 -15.92 -18.20 -24.27
N ILE A 377 -16.69 -18.08 -23.19
CA ILE A 377 -17.90 -17.27 -23.11
C ILE A 377 -17.81 -16.38 -21.87
N LYS A 378 -17.95 -15.08 -22.08
CA LYS A 378 -18.17 -14.12 -21.00
C LYS A 378 -19.68 -13.93 -20.81
N PHE A 379 -20.16 -14.06 -19.58
CA PHE A 379 -21.57 -13.86 -19.26
C PHE A 379 -21.75 -13.18 -17.91
N ILE A 380 -22.95 -12.64 -17.69
CA ILE A 380 -23.32 -11.93 -16.47
C ILE A 380 -24.41 -12.75 -15.78
N VAL A 381 -24.27 -12.96 -14.47
CA VAL A 381 -25.30 -13.58 -13.63
C VAL A 381 -26.54 -12.68 -13.64
N LYS A 382 -27.69 -13.22 -14.07
CA LYS A 382 -28.98 -12.50 -14.08
C LYS A 382 -30.02 -13.11 -13.14
N ASP A 383 -29.82 -14.37 -12.76
CA ASP A 383 -30.64 -15.16 -11.85
C ASP A 383 -29.74 -16.22 -11.20
N ASN A 384 -30.25 -16.93 -10.18
CA ASN A 384 -29.53 -18.03 -9.49
C ASN A 384 -29.21 -19.24 -10.40
N CYS A 385 -29.65 -19.20 -11.66
CA CYS A 385 -29.49 -20.25 -12.64
C CYS A 385 -29.23 -19.62 -14.01
N THR A 386 -28.04 -19.84 -14.57
CA THR A 386 -27.69 -19.39 -15.93
C THR A 386 -27.56 -20.61 -16.83
N LYS A 387 -28.28 -20.59 -17.96
CA LYS A 387 -28.23 -21.65 -18.98
C LYS A 387 -27.39 -21.18 -20.15
N ILE A 388 -26.45 -22.03 -20.59
CA ILE A 388 -25.56 -21.75 -21.72
C ILE A 388 -25.74 -22.87 -22.74
N ASP A 389 -26.19 -22.49 -23.94
CA ASP A 389 -26.33 -23.40 -25.07
C ASP A 389 -24.96 -23.79 -25.62
N ILE A 390 -24.64 -25.08 -25.57
CA ILE A 390 -23.48 -25.63 -26.25
C ILE A 390 -23.90 -25.92 -27.69
N LYS A 391 -23.90 -24.88 -28.54
CA LYS A 391 -24.36 -25.01 -29.94
C LYS A 391 -23.56 -26.09 -30.70
N ASN A 392 -24.31 -26.91 -31.46
CA ASN A 392 -23.90 -27.77 -32.60
C ASN A 392 -23.29 -29.17 -32.34
N ILE A 393 -23.60 -29.86 -31.26
CA ILE A 393 -23.22 -31.29 -31.18
C ILE A 393 -24.41 -32.07 -30.65
N ASP A 394 -25.00 -32.94 -31.46
CA ASP A 394 -26.11 -33.81 -31.03
C ASP A 394 -25.60 -34.97 -30.15
N ASP A 395 -24.34 -35.39 -30.32
CA ASP A 395 -23.68 -36.46 -29.54
C ASP A 395 -22.20 -36.10 -29.25
N PHE A 396 -21.85 -35.84 -27.98
CA PHE A 396 -20.45 -35.72 -27.52
C PHE A 396 -20.17 -36.66 -26.35
N ASN A 397 -18.94 -37.14 -26.23
CA ASN A 397 -18.58 -38.10 -25.18
C ASN A 397 -18.17 -37.40 -23.89
N THR A 398 -17.45 -36.29 -24.01
CA THR A 398 -16.89 -35.59 -22.86
C THR A 398 -17.00 -34.08 -23.02
N ILE A 399 -17.25 -33.40 -21.91
CA ILE A 399 -17.10 -31.96 -21.81
C ILE A 399 -16.33 -31.62 -20.55
N LYS A 400 -15.33 -30.77 -20.69
CA LYS A 400 -14.48 -30.34 -19.58
C LYS A 400 -14.26 -28.85 -19.69
N GLY A 401 -14.18 -28.18 -18.55
CA GLY A 401 -13.98 -26.75 -18.55
C GLY A 401 -13.80 -26.18 -17.17
N GLU A 402 -13.77 -24.86 -17.14
CA GLU A 402 -13.63 -24.05 -15.96
C GLU A 402 -14.51 -22.81 -16.03
N ILE A 403 -14.94 -22.36 -14.86
CA ILE A 403 -15.60 -21.08 -14.67
C ILE A 403 -14.71 -20.24 -13.78
N ILE A 404 -14.39 -19.04 -14.25
CA ILE A 404 -13.59 -18.04 -13.56
C ILE A 404 -14.49 -16.85 -13.25
N MET A 405 -14.58 -16.48 -11.98
CA MET A 405 -14.98 -15.12 -11.59
C MET A 405 -13.71 -14.29 -11.51
N PRO A 406 -13.54 -13.29 -12.39
CA PRO A 406 -12.30 -12.53 -12.43
C PRO A 406 -12.11 -11.72 -11.14
N VAL A 407 -10.91 -11.18 -10.96
CA VAL A 407 -10.53 -10.39 -9.79
C VAL A 407 -11.48 -9.21 -9.54
N PRO A 408 -11.64 -8.75 -8.29
CA PRO A 408 -12.66 -7.73 -7.96
C PRO A 408 -12.56 -6.47 -8.80
N ILE A 409 -11.35 -5.99 -9.10
CA ILE A 409 -11.12 -4.70 -9.79
C ILE A 409 -11.76 -4.63 -11.19
N VAL A 410 -12.00 -5.76 -11.85
CA VAL A 410 -12.67 -5.79 -13.17
C VAL A 410 -14.19 -5.96 -13.08
N GLN A 411 -14.74 -6.24 -11.88
CA GLN A 411 -16.18 -6.32 -11.68
C GLN A 411 -16.82 -4.93 -11.62
N ASP A 412 -18.12 -4.90 -11.93
CA ASP A 412 -18.95 -3.71 -11.75
C ASP A 412 -18.89 -3.18 -10.31
N GLU A 413 -19.03 -1.86 -10.16
CA GLU A 413 -18.99 -1.18 -8.86
C GLU A 413 -20.04 -1.74 -7.88
N MET A 414 -21.23 -2.13 -8.35
CA MET A 414 -22.27 -2.73 -7.51
C MET A 414 -21.82 -4.07 -6.92
N VAL A 415 -21.14 -4.89 -7.73
CA VAL A 415 -20.60 -6.20 -7.28
C VAL A 415 -19.49 -5.99 -6.26
N ARG A 416 -18.56 -5.06 -6.52
CA ARG A 416 -17.49 -4.73 -5.57
C ARG A 416 -18.00 -4.19 -4.24
N LYS A 417 -19.08 -3.39 -4.23
CA LYS A 417 -19.69 -2.92 -2.97
C LYS A 417 -20.22 -4.07 -2.11
N GLU A 418 -20.82 -5.06 -2.76
CA GLU A 418 -21.44 -6.20 -2.10
C GLU A 418 -20.42 -7.25 -1.63
N TYR A 419 -19.40 -7.51 -2.44
CA TYR A 419 -18.42 -8.57 -2.14
C TYR A 419 -17.13 -8.07 -1.50
N GLY A 420 -16.89 -6.77 -1.57
CA GLY A 420 -15.64 -6.17 -1.13
C GLY A 420 -14.64 -5.98 -2.26
N ILE A 421 -13.57 -5.21 -1.97
CA ILE A 421 -12.54 -4.86 -2.95
C ILE A 421 -11.50 -5.98 -3.15
N ASP A 422 -11.46 -6.95 -2.24
CA ASP A 422 -10.65 -8.17 -2.29
C ASP A 422 -11.53 -9.43 -2.10
N TYR A 423 -12.84 -9.31 -2.39
CA TYR A 423 -13.85 -10.33 -2.11
C TYR A 423 -13.90 -10.79 -0.64
N GLU A 424 -13.48 -9.95 0.30
CA GLU A 424 -13.43 -10.23 1.74
C GLU A 424 -14.79 -10.53 2.37
N LYS A 425 -15.89 -10.15 1.71
CA LYS A 425 -17.27 -10.36 2.17
C LYS A 425 -17.91 -11.64 1.63
N ILE A 426 -17.16 -12.46 0.89
CA ILE A 426 -17.62 -13.75 0.39
C ILE A 426 -16.61 -14.87 0.67
N VAL A 427 -17.11 -16.08 0.84
CA VAL A 427 -16.30 -17.28 1.12
C VAL A 427 -16.90 -18.50 0.40
N GLY A 428 -16.16 -19.60 0.36
CA GLY A 428 -16.65 -20.88 -0.16
C GLY A 428 -15.66 -21.49 -1.15
N ASP A 429 -15.88 -22.76 -1.50
CA ASP A 429 -14.95 -23.54 -2.33
C ASP A 429 -14.71 -22.94 -3.73
N PHE A 430 -15.64 -22.11 -4.21
CA PHE A 430 -15.47 -21.39 -5.46
C PHE A 430 -14.49 -20.22 -5.35
N ILE A 431 -14.36 -19.60 -4.17
CA ILE A 431 -13.54 -18.40 -3.96
C ILE A 431 -12.12 -18.84 -3.56
N GLN A 432 -11.17 -18.63 -4.46
CA GLN A 432 -9.77 -18.96 -4.25
C GLN A 432 -8.99 -17.74 -3.76
N ARG A 433 -8.31 -17.91 -2.63
CA ARG A 433 -7.33 -16.97 -2.07
C ARG A 433 -5.99 -17.71 -2.02
N THR A 434 -4.95 -17.12 -2.59
CA THR A 434 -3.62 -17.74 -2.68
C THR A 434 -2.59 -16.74 -2.21
N ASP A 435 -1.63 -17.16 -1.39
CA ASP A 435 -0.60 -16.28 -0.81
C ASP A 435 0.22 -15.51 -1.87
N THR A 436 0.23 -15.99 -3.12
CA THR A 436 1.01 -15.44 -4.23
C THR A 436 0.15 -14.80 -5.34
N GLY A 437 -1.16 -14.62 -5.14
CA GLY A 437 -2.06 -14.18 -6.21
C GLY A 437 -3.34 -13.51 -5.76
N LEU A 438 -3.96 -12.76 -6.66
CA LEU A 438 -5.21 -12.03 -6.41
C LEU A 438 -6.39 -12.97 -6.13
N THR A 439 -7.30 -12.55 -5.25
CA THR A 439 -8.53 -13.31 -4.96
C THR A 439 -9.41 -13.39 -6.21
N SER A 440 -9.84 -14.60 -6.57
CA SER A 440 -10.71 -14.85 -7.72
C SER A 440 -11.66 -16.01 -7.45
N GLY A 441 -12.69 -16.17 -8.27
CA GLY A 441 -13.51 -17.39 -8.25
C GLY A 441 -13.02 -18.37 -9.30
N HIS A 442 -12.92 -19.65 -8.95
CA HIS A 442 -12.52 -20.68 -9.89
C HIS A 442 -13.18 -22.04 -9.59
N LYS A 443 -13.79 -22.64 -10.61
CA LYS A 443 -14.42 -23.96 -10.55
C LYS A 443 -14.09 -24.74 -11.82
N THR A 444 -13.51 -25.92 -11.69
CA THR A 444 -13.40 -26.87 -12.79
C THR A 444 -14.57 -27.84 -12.81
N PHE A 445 -14.92 -28.34 -13.99
CA PHE A 445 -15.91 -29.39 -14.16
C PHE A 445 -15.51 -30.33 -15.30
N ALA A 446 -15.97 -31.57 -15.21
CA ALA A 446 -15.80 -32.59 -16.23
C ALA A 446 -17.00 -33.52 -16.19
N PHE A 447 -17.66 -33.71 -17.33
CA PHE A 447 -18.74 -34.66 -17.50
C PHE A 447 -18.36 -35.64 -18.61
N ASN A 448 -18.60 -36.92 -18.34
CA ASN A 448 -18.62 -37.96 -19.36
C ASN A 448 -20.10 -38.33 -19.52
N LEU A 449 -20.61 -38.23 -20.75
CA LEU A 449 -22.02 -38.50 -21.07
C LEU A 449 -22.25 -39.96 -21.44
#